data_AF-A0A5N5TN83-F1
#
_entry.id   AF-A0A5N5TN83-F1
#
_cell.length_a   1.000
_cell.length_b   1.000
_cell.length_c   1.000
_cell.angle_alpha   90.00
_cell.angle_beta   90.00
_cell.angle_gamma   90.00
#
_symmetry.space_group_name_H-M   'P 1'
#
loop_
_entity.id
_entity.type
_entity.pdbx_description
1 polymer ?
#
loop_
_entity_poly.entity_id
_entity_poly.type
_entity_poly.pdbx_seq_one_letter_code
_entity_poly.pdbx_strand_id
1 'polypeptide(L)'
;MAEKADENFSSPEIRQSLVNTAIDFLNMEKILVQPEEKKRQFLIKKGLTSEEIEIAFKNSKVPPKENYRVYDIEAQNFTQERRLATLPAPISLPFQSPRTLWTVVRDSFNMFIYITGIALVINYMYQNYIMPFLTGKRTKTKEEILLEVQASVTEVLKHLESTLEKINNNILLQNVCVNKLVFNYVQI
;
A
#
# COMPACT_ATOMS: atom_id res chain seq x y z
N MET A 1 -74.20 -18.01 19.79
CA MET A 1 -74.52 -16.79 19.03
C MET A 1 -74.58 -15.65 20.03
N ALA A 2 -73.72 -14.63 20.03
CA ALA A 2 -72.71 -14.19 19.08
C ALA A 2 -71.51 -13.65 19.88
N GLU A 3 -70.32 -13.97 19.38
CA GLU A 3 -69.01 -13.57 19.87
C GLU A 3 -68.76 -12.11 19.45
N LYS A 4 -68.55 -11.24 20.43
CA LYS A 4 -68.13 -9.85 20.21
C LYS A 4 -66.62 -9.89 19.94
N ALA A 5 -66.25 -9.87 18.67
CA ALA A 5 -64.88 -9.62 18.26
C ALA A 5 -64.67 -8.11 18.24
N ASP A 6 -63.80 -7.64 19.13
CA ASP A 6 -63.34 -6.27 19.17
C ASP A 6 -62.39 -6.03 17.98
N GLU A 7 -62.94 -5.56 16.87
CA GLU A 7 -62.15 -5.01 15.77
C GLU A 7 -61.50 -3.71 16.24
N ASN A 8 -60.29 -3.82 16.80
CA ASN A 8 -59.35 -2.72 16.91
C ASN A 8 -58.88 -2.38 15.49
N PHE A 9 -59.72 -1.65 14.75
CA PHE A 9 -59.33 -0.96 13.53
C PHE A 9 -58.37 0.15 13.94
N SER A 10 -57.08 -0.19 14.04
CA SER A 10 -56.01 0.75 14.30
C SER A 10 -55.97 1.72 13.13
N SER A 11 -56.72 2.81 13.24
CA SER A 11 -56.51 4.01 12.46
C SER A 11 -55.00 4.33 12.52
N PRO A 12 -54.34 4.63 11.40
CA PRO A 12 -52.92 4.98 11.43
C PRO A 12 -52.81 6.34 12.12
N GLU A 13 -52.64 6.32 13.44
CA GLU A 13 -52.29 7.52 14.18
C GLU A 13 -50.93 7.96 13.66
N ILE A 14 -50.91 9.05 12.88
CA ILE A 14 -49.69 9.57 12.26
C ILE A 14 -48.67 9.84 13.37
N ARG A 15 -47.58 9.07 13.38
CA ARG A 15 -46.56 9.17 14.42
C ARG A 15 -45.67 10.35 14.11
N GLN A 16 -46.04 11.53 14.62
CA GLN A 16 -45.36 12.79 14.36
C GLN A 16 -43.85 12.74 14.69
N SER A 17 -43.43 11.95 15.69
CA SER A 17 -42.02 11.75 16.03
C SER A 17 -41.21 11.10 14.88
N LEU A 18 -41.79 10.14 14.18
CA LEU A 18 -41.15 9.47 13.04
C LEU A 18 -41.17 10.36 11.80
N VAL A 19 -42.25 11.11 11.60
CA VAL A 19 -42.36 12.10 10.52
C VAL A 19 -41.28 13.18 10.67
N ASN A 20 -41.10 13.73 11.88
CA ASN A 20 -40.05 14.72 12.14
C ASN A 20 -38.64 14.16 11.90
N THR A 21 -38.38 12.92 12.34
CA THR A 21 -37.10 12.25 12.09
C THR A 21 -36.86 12.03 10.59
N ALA A 22 -37.93 11.71 9.83
CA ALA A 22 -37.85 11.56 8.39
C ALA A 22 -37.61 12.90 7.68
N ILE A 23 -38.20 14.00 8.17
CA ILE A 23 -37.92 15.35 7.66
C ILE A 23 -36.44 15.70 7.88
N ASP A 24 -35.89 15.43 9.06
CA ASP A 24 -34.47 15.66 9.36
C ASP A 24 -33.55 14.81 8.47
N PHE A 25 -33.90 13.54 8.27
CA PHE A 25 -33.19 12.62 7.35
C PHE A 25 -33.21 13.15 5.90
N LEU A 26 -34.37 13.61 5.41
CA LEU A 26 -34.51 14.12 4.05
C LEU A 26 -33.76 15.44 3.82
N ASN A 27 -33.49 16.22 4.88
CA ASN A 27 -32.75 17.48 4.81
C ASN A 27 -31.22 17.30 4.88
N MET A 28 -30.69 16.11 5.14
CA MET A 28 -29.22 15.91 5.21
C MET A 28 -28.57 15.99 3.83
N GLU A 29 -27.44 16.70 3.71
CA GLU A 29 -26.73 16.95 2.44
C GLU A 29 -26.37 15.65 1.68
N LYS A 30 -25.90 14.63 2.41
CA LYS A 30 -25.56 13.31 1.82
C LYS A 30 -26.76 12.58 1.22
N ILE A 31 -27.95 12.87 1.75
CA ILE A 31 -29.20 12.22 1.34
C ILE A 31 -29.83 12.99 0.20
N LEU A 32 -29.70 14.31 0.11
CA LEU A 32 -30.23 15.12 -0.99
C LEU A 32 -29.84 14.58 -2.38
N VAL A 33 -28.59 14.14 -2.55
CA VAL A 33 -28.04 13.58 -3.81
C VAL A 33 -28.66 12.22 -4.19
N GLN A 34 -29.25 11.49 -3.23
CA GLN A 34 -29.80 10.16 -3.48
C GLN A 34 -31.13 10.22 -4.26
N PRO A 35 -31.42 9.23 -5.14
CA PRO A 35 -32.71 9.12 -5.82
C PRO A 35 -33.88 9.03 -4.84
N GLU A 36 -35.02 9.67 -5.16
CA GLU A 36 -36.23 9.64 -4.33
C GLU A 36 -36.73 8.22 -4.05
N GLU A 37 -36.59 7.32 -5.01
CA GLU A 37 -36.97 5.92 -4.86
C GLU A 37 -36.18 5.23 -3.73
N LYS A 38 -34.86 5.45 -3.66
CA LYS A 38 -34.02 4.92 -2.59
C LYS A 38 -34.38 5.53 -1.23
N LYS A 39 -34.69 6.84 -1.20
CA LYS A 39 -35.14 7.55 0.02
C LYS A 39 -36.47 6.97 0.53
N ARG A 40 -37.46 6.76 -0.34
CA ARG A 40 -38.76 6.18 0.00
C ARG A 40 -38.64 4.75 0.51
N GLN A 41 -37.87 3.92 -0.16
CA GLN A 41 -37.61 2.54 0.28
C GLN A 41 -36.92 2.47 1.64
N PHE A 42 -36.00 3.39 1.94
CA PHE A 42 -35.37 3.47 3.25
C PHE A 42 -36.39 3.81 4.35
N LEU A 43 -37.28 4.78 4.12
CA LEU A 43 -38.31 5.17 5.09
C LEU A 43 -39.34 4.05 5.31
N ILE A 44 -39.71 3.32 4.26
CA ILE A 44 -40.56 2.11 4.37
C ILE A 44 -39.87 1.04 5.23
N LYS A 45 -38.58 0.78 4.98
CA LYS A 45 -37.79 -0.17 5.80
C LYS A 45 -37.63 0.28 7.25
N LYS A 46 -37.74 1.57 7.53
CA LYS A 46 -37.78 2.14 8.89
C LYS A 46 -39.15 2.04 9.55
N GLY A 47 -40.15 1.50 8.85
CA GLY A 47 -41.48 1.27 9.39
C GLY A 47 -42.39 2.49 9.28
N LEU A 48 -42.11 3.45 8.39
CA LEU A 48 -43.05 4.53 8.06
C LEU A 48 -44.07 4.03 7.03
N THR A 49 -45.31 4.46 7.20
CA THR A 49 -46.39 4.25 6.24
C THR A 49 -46.28 5.20 5.06
N SER A 50 -46.89 4.85 3.93
CA SER A 50 -46.87 5.67 2.71
C SER A 50 -47.40 7.09 2.95
N GLU A 51 -48.41 7.24 3.82
CA GLU A 51 -49.00 8.51 4.22
C GLU A 51 -48.02 9.37 5.04
N GLU A 52 -47.35 8.79 6.04
CA GLU A 52 -46.31 9.45 6.83
C GLU A 52 -45.13 9.91 5.95
N ILE A 53 -44.76 9.11 4.96
CA ILE A 53 -43.70 9.42 3.99
C ILE A 53 -44.10 10.63 3.15
N GLU A 54 -45.32 10.68 2.62
CA GLU A 54 -45.78 11.81 1.82
C GLU A 54 -45.77 13.12 2.60
N ILE A 55 -46.21 13.08 3.86
CA ILE A 55 -46.18 14.23 4.77
C ILE A 55 -44.73 14.68 5.03
N ALA A 56 -43.80 13.74 5.25
CA ALA A 56 -42.39 14.06 5.45
C ALA A 56 -41.77 14.71 4.20
N PHE A 57 -42.04 14.17 3.00
CA PHE A 57 -41.56 14.74 1.75
C PHE A 57 -42.14 16.14 1.49
N LYS A 58 -43.43 16.35 1.79
CA LYS A 58 -44.10 17.65 1.64
C LYS A 58 -43.54 18.72 2.58
N ASN A 59 -43.15 18.35 3.79
CA ASN A 59 -42.61 19.26 4.80
C ASN A 59 -41.08 19.41 4.71
N SER A 60 -40.38 18.52 4.00
CA SER A 60 -38.94 18.60 3.79
C SER A 60 -38.59 19.67 2.73
N LYS A 61 -37.39 20.24 2.82
CA LYS A 61 -36.86 21.20 1.83
C LYS A 61 -36.27 20.49 0.60
N VAL A 62 -36.87 19.36 0.19
CA VAL A 62 -36.42 18.62 -0.99
C VAL A 62 -36.82 19.43 -2.23
N PRO A 63 -35.88 19.86 -3.07
CA PRO A 63 -36.20 20.62 -4.28
C PRO A 63 -37.07 19.75 -5.21
N PRO A 64 -38.15 20.29 -5.80
CA PRO A 64 -39.05 19.52 -6.63
C PRO A 64 -38.35 19.03 -7.89
N LYS A 65 -38.43 17.72 -8.17
CA LYS A 65 -38.27 17.07 -9.49
C LYS A 65 -37.33 17.79 -10.47
N GLU A 66 -36.10 18.08 -10.08
CA GLU A 66 -35.04 18.27 -11.05
C GLU A 66 -34.19 17.01 -11.08
N ASN A 67 -34.04 16.50 -12.30
CA ASN A 67 -33.43 15.25 -12.66
C ASN A 67 -32.02 15.12 -12.06
N TYR A 68 -31.92 14.61 -10.83
CA TYR A 68 -30.66 14.11 -10.30
C TYR A 68 -30.30 12.89 -11.14
N ARG A 69 -29.41 13.13 -12.11
CA ARG A 69 -28.68 12.08 -12.82
C ARG A 69 -28.12 11.15 -11.76
N VAL A 70 -28.61 9.92 -11.77
CA VAL A 70 -28.13 8.80 -10.95
C VAL A 70 -26.63 8.68 -11.20
N TYR A 71 -25.82 9.25 -10.30
CA TYR A 71 -24.42 8.87 -10.18
C TYR A 71 -24.42 7.57 -9.36
N ASP A 72 -24.49 6.45 -10.09
CA ASP A 72 -24.21 5.14 -9.50
C ASP A 72 -22.71 5.05 -9.21
N ILE A 73 -22.38 5.29 -7.93
CA ILE A 73 -21.07 4.90 -7.38
C ILE A 73 -21.22 3.43 -6.94
N GLU A 74 -20.62 2.57 -7.76
CA GLU A 74 -19.98 1.31 -7.36
C GLU A 74 -20.87 0.23 -6.70
N ALA A 75 -21.60 -0.51 -7.54
CA ALA A 75 -21.78 -1.94 -7.33
C ALA A 75 -21.05 -2.67 -8.47
N GLN A 76 -19.90 -3.24 -8.13
CA GLN A 76 -19.06 -4.00 -9.05
C GLN A 76 -19.78 -5.28 -9.51
N ASN A 77 -19.70 -5.52 -10.83
CA ASN A 77 -19.82 -6.81 -11.52
C ASN A 77 -21.13 -7.61 -11.39
N PHE A 78 -21.94 -7.65 -12.44
CA PHE A 78 -21.98 -8.76 -13.41
C PHE A 78 -23.17 -8.58 -14.38
N THR A 79 -22.86 -8.79 -15.67
CA THR A 79 -23.75 -9.24 -16.75
C THR A 79 -24.93 -8.34 -17.20
N GLN A 80 -24.75 -7.87 -18.44
CA GLN A 80 -25.63 -8.20 -19.57
C GLN A 80 -26.61 -7.13 -20.06
N GLU A 81 -26.17 -6.55 -21.18
CA GLU A 81 -26.94 -6.22 -22.38
C GLU A 81 -28.27 -5.46 -22.21
N ARG A 82 -28.20 -4.17 -22.51
CA ARG A 82 -29.21 -3.57 -23.40
C ARG A 82 -28.57 -2.48 -24.24
N ARG A 83 -28.17 -2.83 -25.47
CA ARG A 83 -27.93 -1.84 -26.52
C ARG A 83 -29.28 -1.21 -26.88
N LEU A 84 -29.42 0.09 -26.70
CA LEU A 84 -30.39 0.89 -27.43
C LEU A 84 -29.64 2.10 -28.01
N ALA A 85 -29.66 2.16 -29.33
CA ALA A 85 -29.01 3.18 -30.13
C ALA A 85 -29.66 4.54 -29.87
N THR A 86 -28.88 5.54 -29.46
CA THR A 86 -29.29 6.95 -29.51
C THR A 86 -28.03 7.83 -29.52
N LEU A 87 -27.84 8.54 -30.64
CA LEU A 87 -26.97 9.69 -30.96
C LEU A 87 -25.54 9.80 -30.37
N PRO A 88 -24.55 10.30 -31.15
CA PRO A 88 -23.22 10.59 -30.60
C PRO A 88 -23.32 11.70 -29.56
N ALA A 89 -23.16 11.35 -28.28
CA ALA A 89 -22.99 12.32 -27.21
C ALA A 89 -21.75 13.18 -27.50
N PRO A 90 -21.78 14.49 -27.21
CA PRO A 90 -20.58 15.31 -27.28
C PRO A 90 -19.56 14.72 -26.29
N ILE A 91 -18.36 14.46 -26.80
CA ILE A 91 -17.24 13.93 -26.02
C ILE A 91 -16.98 14.91 -24.86
N SER A 92 -17.44 14.57 -23.67
CA SER A 92 -17.05 15.28 -22.46
C SER A 92 -15.57 14.99 -22.26
N LEU A 93 -14.73 15.96 -22.64
CA LEU A 93 -13.31 15.93 -22.30
C LEU A 93 -13.21 15.80 -20.77
N PRO A 94 -12.42 14.84 -20.24
CA PRO A 94 -12.24 14.72 -18.81
C PRO A 94 -11.70 16.05 -18.29
N PHE A 95 -12.35 16.60 -17.26
CA PHE A 95 -11.91 17.79 -16.55
C PHE A 95 -10.48 17.58 -16.08
N GLN A 96 -9.52 18.14 -16.83
CA GLN A 96 -8.12 18.06 -16.47
C GLN A 96 -7.90 18.99 -15.29
N SER A 97 -7.73 18.41 -14.10
CA SER A 97 -7.24 19.16 -12.95
C SER A 97 -5.99 19.93 -13.35
N PRO A 98 -5.87 21.22 -13.02
CA PRO A 98 -4.71 22.02 -13.42
C PRO A 98 -3.43 21.32 -12.97
N ARG A 99 -2.54 21.04 -13.92
CA ARG A 99 -1.25 20.40 -13.65
C ARG A 99 -0.44 21.32 -12.76
N THR A 100 -0.41 21.01 -11.47
CA THR A 100 0.48 21.65 -10.50
C THR A 100 1.79 20.88 -10.44
N LEU A 101 2.90 21.55 -10.14
CA LEU A 101 4.21 20.90 -10.02
C LEU A 101 4.17 19.70 -9.05
N TRP A 102 3.35 19.79 -7.99
CA TRP A 102 3.12 18.70 -7.06
C TRP A 102 2.50 17.46 -7.71
N THR A 103 1.47 17.63 -8.56
CA THR A 103 0.85 16.51 -9.28
C THR A 103 1.84 15.84 -10.23
N VAL A 104 2.69 16.62 -10.92
CA VAL A 104 3.72 16.07 -11.82
C VAL A 104 4.76 15.25 -11.06
N VAL A 105 5.22 15.73 -9.91
CA VAL A 105 6.20 15.00 -9.06
C VAL A 105 5.60 13.70 -8.54
N ARG A 106 4.36 13.75 -8.00
CA ARG A 106 3.66 12.56 -7.49
C ARG A 106 3.45 11.53 -8.59
N ASP A 107 2.98 11.96 -9.74
CA ASP A 107 2.66 11.06 -10.85
C ASP A 107 3.95 10.45 -11.44
N SER A 108 5.06 11.21 -11.46
CA SER A 108 6.39 10.70 -11.84
C SER A 108 6.90 9.66 -10.85
N PHE A 109 6.76 9.89 -9.53
CA PHE A 109 7.21 8.95 -8.50
C PHE A 109 6.51 7.59 -8.62
N ASN A 110 5.20 7.59 -8.89
CA ASN A 110 4.46 6.36 -9.15
C ASN A 110 5.07 5.55 -10.30
N MET A 111 5.45 6.21 -11.39
CA MET A 111 6.13 5.55 -12.52
C MET A 111 7.52 5.04 -12.12
N PHE A 112 8.29 5.83 -11.36
CA PHE A 112 9.62 5.42 -10.89
C PHE A 112 9.59 4.19 -9.99
N ILE A 113 8.55 3.99 -9.16
CA ILE A 113 8.40 2.78 -8.35
C ILE A 113 8.36 1.54 -9.25
N TYR A 114 7.53 1.56 -10.30
CA TYR A 114 7.42 0.45 -11.23
C TYR A 114 8.74 0.21 -11.98
N ILE A 115 9.36 1.28 -12.50
CA ILE A 115 10.63 1.18 -13.23
C ILE A 115 11.72 0.61 -12.33
N THR A 116 11.84 1.11 -11.10
CA THR A 116 12.87 0.67 -10.15
C THR A 116 12.65 -0.78 -9.75
N GLY A 117 11.40 -1.19 -9.47
CA GLY A 117 11.07 -2.57 -9.17
C GLY A 117 11.46 -3.52 -10.29
N ILE A 118 11.09 -3.19 -11.53
CA ILE A 118 11.43 -4.00 -12.71
C ILE A 118 12.95 -4.03 -12.93
N ALA A 119 13.63 -2.89 -12.84
CA ALA A 119 15.08 -2.80 -13.01
C ALA A 119 15.84 -3.63 -11.97
N LEU A 120 15.41 -3.63 -10.71
CA LEU A 120 16.00 -4.46 -9.66
C LEU A 120 15.81 -5.95 -9.93
N VAL A 121 14.61 -6.36 -10.35
CA VAL A 121 14.33 -7.76 -10.72
C VAL A 121 15.19 -8.18 -11.90
N ILE A 122 15.29 -7.35 -12.94
CA ILE A 122 16.14 -7.62 -14.11
C ILE A 122 17.61 -7.70 -13.69
N ASN A 123 18.10 -6.78 -12.86
CA ASN A 123 19.49 -6.79 -12.39
C ASN A 123 19.80 -8.04 -11.57
N TYR A 124 18.89 -8.43 -10.66
CA TYR A 124 19.03 -9.67 -9.89
C TYR A 124 19.03 -10.90 -10.80
N MET A 125 18.12 -10.96 -11.77
CA MET A 125 18.04 -12.05 -12.73
C MET A 125 19.29 -12.09 -13.63
N TYR A 126 19.79 -10.94 -14.06
CA TYR A 126 20.99 -10.82 -14.87
C TYR A 126 22.21 -11.36 -14.12
N GLN A 127 22.42 -10.94 -12.88
CA GLN A 127 23.55 -11.39 -12.06
C GLN A 127 23.45 -12.87 -11.70
N ASN A 128 22.25 -13.37 -11.39
CA ASN A 128 22.09 -14.73 -10.85
C ASN A 128 21.90 -15.81 -11.93
N TYR A 129 21.42 -15.45 -13.12
CA TYR A 129 21.12 -16.43 -14.18
C TYR A 129 21.92 -16.18 -15.45
N ILE A 130 22.00 -14.93 -15.93
CA ILE A 130 22.67 -14.62 -17.20
C ILE A 130 24.19 -14.61 -17.02
N MET A 131 24.69 -14.00 -15.94
CA MET A 131 26.12 -13.94 -15.66
C MET A 131 26.76 -15.33 -15.50
N PRO A 132 26.25 -16.28 -14.69
CA PRO A 132 26.85 -17.61 -14.62
C PRO A 132 26.69 -18.40 -15.92
N PHE A 133 25.63 -18.14 -16.70
CA PHE A 133 25.41 -18.77 -18.00
C PHE A 133 26.43 -18.30 -19.06
N LEU A 134 26.73 -17.01 -19.11
CA LEU A 134 27.64 -16.43 -20.11
C LEU A 134 29.11 -16.49 -19.69
N THR A 135 29.38 -16.34 -18.39
CA THR A 135 30.75 -16.30 -17.86
C THR A 135 31.32 -17.71 -17.67
N GLY A 136 30.49 -18.76 -17.62
CA GLY A 136 30.88 -20.15 -17.40
C GLY A 136 31.58 -20.42 -16.05
N LYS A 137 31.99 -19.36 -15.34
CA LYS A 137 32.52 -19.36 -13.99
C LYS A 137 31.37 -19.03 -13.07
N ARG A 138 30.94 -20.04 -12.31
CA ARG A 138 30.01 -19.86 -11.20
C ARG A 138 30.52 -18.69 -10.35
N THR A 139 29.65 -17.75 -10.05
CA THR A 139 29.91 -16.69 -9.08
C THR A 139 30.53 -17.34 -7.84
N LYS A 140 31.71 -16.83 -7.43
CA LYS A 140 32.45 -17.37 -6.29
C LYS A 140 31.48 -17.58 -5.14
N THR A 141 31.23 -18.84 -4.82
CA THR A 141 30.27 -19.20 -3.77
C THR A 141 30.83 -18.65 -2.46
N LYS A 142 29.98 -18.31 -1.48
CA LYS A 142 30.43 -17.77 -0.19
C LYS A 142 31.58 -18.60 0.43
N GLU A 143 31.58 -19.90 0.14
CA GLU A 143 32.65 -20.85 0.48
C GLU A 143 34.01 -20.51 -0.12
N GLU A 144 34.08 -20.05 -1.37
CA GLU A 144 35.33 -19.67 -2.03
C GLU A 144 35.86 -18.34 -1.49
N ILE A 145 34.96 -17.42 -1.09
CA ILE A 145 35.33 -16.21 -0.35
C ILE A 145 35.87 -16.58 1.04
N LEU A 146 35.27 -17.56 1.72
CA LEU A 146 35.76 -18.06 3.00
C LEU A 146 37.11 -18.77 2.87
N LEU A 147 37.34 -19.53 1.79
CA LEU A 147 38.62 -20.15 1.48
C LEU A 147 39.70 -19.12 1.16
N GLU A 148 39.37 -18.07 0.41
CA GLU A 148 40.27 -16.95 0.12
C GLU A 148 40.63 -16.18 1.40
N VAL A 149 39.63 -15.93 2.27
CA VAL A 149 39.86 -15.35 3.60
C VAL A 149 40.72 -16.28 4.45
N GLN A 150 40.46 -17.59 4.48
CA GLN A 150 41.26 -18.54 5.25
C GLN A 150 42.70 -18.67 4.74
N ALA A 151 42.90 -18.60 3.42
CA ALA A 151 44.23 -18.53 2.82
C ALA A 151 44.96 -17.24 3.24
N SER A 152 44.29 -16.09 3.20
CA SER A 152 44.85 -14.82 3.65
C SER A 152 45.21 -14.81 5.15
N VAL A 153 44.39 -15.42 6.00
CA VAL A 153 44.66 -15.57 7.43
C VAL A 153 45.89 -16.45 7.66
N THR A 154 46.01 -17.55 6.91
CA THR A 154 47.15 -18.46 7.01
C THR A 154 48.46 -17.79 6.56
N GLU A 155 48.41 -16.96 5.53
CA GLU A 155 49.55 -16.17 5.06
C GLU A 155 50.00 -15.14 6.10
N VAL A 156 49.05 -14.42 6.73
CA VAL A 156 49.35 -13.47 7.80
C VAL A 156 49.97 -14.18 9.01
N LEU A 157 49.44 -15.34 9.42
CA LEU A 157 50.01 -16.13 10.52
C LEU A 157 51.45 -16.55 10.22
N LYS A 158 51.73 -17.03 9.00
CA LYS A 158 53.09 -17.39 8.58
C LYS A 158 54.04 -16.18 8.59
N HIS A 159 53.55 -15.01 8.18
CA HIS A 159 54.34 -13.78 8.23
C HIS A 159 54.65 -13.36 9.69
N LEU A 160 53.70 -13.53 10.61
CA LEU A 160 53.90 -13.27 12.04
C LEU A 160 54.91 -14.25 12.66
N GLU A 161 54.80 -15.55 12.39
CA GLU A 161 55.76 -16.55 12.85
C GLU A 161 57.18 -16.21 12.37
N SER A 162 57.34 -15.88 11.08
CA SER A 162 58.64 -15.46 10.53
C SER A 162 59.18 -14.19 11.19
N THR A 163 58.29 -13.25 11.54
CA THR A 163 58.70 -12.01 12.23
C THR A 163 59.14 -12.29 13.66
N LEU A 164 58.41 -13.14 14.39
CA LEU A 164 58.79 -13.56 15.73
C LEU A 164 60.12 -14.32 15.74
N GLU A 165 60.35 -15.21 14.76
CA GLU A 165 61.61 -15.91 14.60
C GLU A 165 62.78 -14.94 14.35
N LYS A 166 62.58 -13.95 13.47
CA LYS A 166 63.57 -12.89 13.22
C LYS A 166 63.86 -12.07 14.47
N ILE A 167 62.84 -11.70 15.25
CA ILE A 167 63.04 -10.96 16.51
C ILE A 167 63.83 -11.81 17.50
N ASN A 168 63.46 -13.08 17.69
CA ASN A 168 64.15 -14.00 18.59
C ASN A 168 65.63 -14.16 18.20
N ASN A 169 65.91 -14.37 16.92
CA ASN A 169 67.28 -14.50 16.40
C ASN A 169 68.09 -13.21 16.62
N ASN A 170 67.49 -12.03 16.43
CA ASN A 170 68.15 -10.76 16.69
C ASN A 170 68.47 -10.57 18.19
N ILE A 171 67.54 -10.93 19.09
CA ILE A 171 67.77 -10.87 20.53
C ILE A 171 68.90 -11.81 20.95
N LEU A 172 68.90 -13.06 20.45
CA LEU A 172 69.98 -14.02 20.72
C LEU A 172 71.33 -13.49 20.23
N LEU A 173 71.38 -12.95 19.02
CA LEU A 173 72.60 -12.40 18.43
C LEU A 173 73.10 -11.18 19.22
N GLN A 174 72.18 -10.32 19.67
CA GLN A 174 72.48 -9.18 20.54
C GLN A 174 73.07 -9.64 21.89
N ASN A 175 72.46 -10.63 22.54
CA ASN A 175 72.96 -11.18 23.81
C ASN A 175 74.37 -11.79 23.66
N VAL A 176 74.61 -12.54 22.58
CA VAL A 176 75.93 -13.10 22.27
C VAL A 176 76.96 -11.98 22.04
N CYS A 177 76.58 -10.94 21.30
CA CYS A 177 77.45 -9.80 21.03
C CYS A 177 77.81 -9.03 22.32
N VAL A 178 76.80 -8.73 23.15
CA VAL A 178 77.01 -8.04 24.44
C VAL A 178 77.90 -8.87 25.36
N ASN A 179 77.63 -10.18 25.50
CA ASN A 179 78.48 -11.05 26.32
C ASN A 179 79.93 -11.09 25.82
N LYS A 180 80.14 -11.10 24.50
CA LYS A 180 81.49 -11.04 23.92
C LYS A 180 82.20 -9.72 24.23
N LEU A 181 81.49 -8.59 24.18
CA LEU A 181 82.04 -7.28 24.53
C LEU A 181 82.35 -7.17 26.03
N VAL A 182 81.46 -7.65 26.91
CA VAL A 182 81.68 -7.69 28.36
C VAL A 182 82.89 -8.56 28.71
N PHE A 183 83.00 -9.75 28.11
CA PHE A 183 84.14 -10.63 28.34
C PHE A 183 85.47 -10.01 27.88
N ASN A 184 85.48 -9.30 26.75
CA ASN A 184 86.67 -8.61 26.26
C ASN A 184 87.07 -7.42 27.15
N TYR A 185 86.10 -6.72 27.75
CA TYR A 185 86.37 -5.59 28.66
C TYR A 185 86.93 -6.04 30.02
N VAL A 186 86.55 -7.22 30.52
CA VAL A 186 87.03 -7.77 31.82
C VAL A 186 88.45 -8.35 31.72
N GLN A 187 88.98 -8.55 30.51
CA GLN A 187 90.33 -9.12 30.28
C GLN A 187 91.42 -8.05 30.02
N ILE A 188 91.08 -6.76 30.09
CA ILE A 188 92.00 -5.61 30.01
C ILE A 188 92.17 -5.02 31.40
#